data_AF-A0A2E8CYX6-F1
#
_entry.id   AF-A0A2E8CYX6-F1
#
_cell.length_a   1.000
_cell.length_b   1.000
_cell.length_c   1.000
_cell.angle_alpha   90.00
_cell.angle_beta   90.00
_cell.angle_gamma   90.00
#
_symmetry.space_group_name_H-M   'P 1'
#
loop_
_entity.id
_entity.type
_entity.pdbx_description
1 polymer ?
#
loop_
_entity_poly.entity_id
_entity_poly.type
_entity_poly.pdbx_seq_one_letter_code
_entity_poly.pdbx_strand_id
1 'polypeptide(L)'
;MSVPETLDQRLASALWDWADASEQSFDDGPSVQECLASLLESFLCDAFTYWPHASRQGWWSDGVIELHLERISPTAIRAFGSTYWAGSKSDEFGDGPFEIEFYFVDDHSLGFARTVVRFGWKDKDGIITKSSSIHPRLRKQGRQFRNSEWAMAIELKPPKNT
;
A
#
# COMPACT_ATOMS: atom_id res chain seq x y z
N MET A 1 -16.37 -18.72 10.86
CA MET A 1 -15.22 -18.13 10.12
C MET A 1 -14.07 -18.04 11.11
N SER A 2 -12.91 -18.59 10.76
CA SER A 2 -11.70 -18.48 11.58
C SER A 2 -11.25 -17.02 11.65
N VAL A 3 -10.79 -16.57 12.81
CA VAL A 3 -10.25 -15.21 12.98
C VAL A 3 -9.00 -15.07 12.11
N PRO A 4 -8.83 -14.02 11.29
CA PRO A 4 -7.60 -13.79 10.53
C PRO A 4 -6.39 -13.69 11.47
N GLU A 5 -5.40 -14.56 11.32
CA GLU A 5 -4.28 -14.70 12.27
C GLU A 5 -3.05 -13.88 11.87
N THR A 6 -2.84 -13.66 10.58
CA THR A 6 -1.68 -12.93 10.04
C THR A 6 -2.04 -11.52 9.59
N LEU A 7 -1.02 -10.64 9.49
CA LEU A 7 -1.18 -9.30 8.91
C LEU A 7 -1.81 -9.38 7.51
N ASP A 8 -1.30 -10.28 6.67
CA ASP A 8 -1.81 -10.49 5.30
C ASP A 8 -3.29 -10.89 5.28
N GLN A 9 -3.70 -11.83 6.14
CA GLN A 9 -5.10 -12.27 6.20
C GLN A 9 -6.02 -11.17 6.74
N ARG A 10 -5.57 -10.41 7.74
CA ARG A 10 -6.31 -9.26 8.29
C ARG A 10 -6.49 -8.18 7.23
N LEU A 11 -5.43 -7.89 6.48
CA LEU A 11 -5.44 -6.94 5.37
C LEU A 11 -6.37 -7.42 4.24
N ALA A 12 -6.27 -8.70 3.84
CA ALA A 12 -7.15 -9.30 2.85
C ALA A 12 -8.63 -9.21 3.26
N SER A 13 -8.96 -9.54 4.50
CA SER A 13 -10.32 -9.43 5.05
C SER A 13 -10.83 -7.99 4.95
N ALA A 14 -10.06 -7.03 5.46
CA ALA A 14 -10.48 -5.63 5.45
C ALA A 14 -10.61 -5.04 4.02
N LEU A 15 -9.82 -5.53 3.07
CA LEU A 15 -9.93 -5.15 1.66
C LEU A 15 -11.22 -5.69 1.03
N TRP A 16 -11.62 -6.90 1.36
CA TRP A 16 -12.90 -7.46 0.91
C TRP A 16 -14.10 -6.80 1.60
N ASP A 17 -14.00 -6.55 2.91
CA ASP A 17 -15.02 -5.79 3.64
C ASP A 17 -15.21 -4.42 2.98
N TRP A 18 -14.12 -3.74 2.57
CA TRP A 18 -14.21 -2.51 1.79
C TRP A 18 -14.82 -2.73 0.40
N ALA A 19 -14.42 -3.78 -0.34
CA ALA A 19 -14.91 -4.01 -1.69
C ALA A 19 -16.43 -4.25 -1.70
N ASP A 20 -16.93 -5.01 -0.72
CA ASP A 20 -18.36 -5.29 -0.55
C ASP A 20 -19.11 -4.06 -0.03
N ALA A 21 -18.50 -3.31 0.90
CA ALA A 21 -19.05 -2.07 1.42
C ALA A 21 -19.01 -0.91 0.41
N SER A 22 -18.10 -0.92 -0.55
CA SER A 22 -18.13 0.07 -1.63
C SER A 22 -19.41 -0.02 -2.48
N GLU A 23 -20.12 -1.15 -2.38
CA GLU A 23 -21.44 -1.38 -2.96
C GLU A 23 -22.61 -1.05 -1.97
N GLN A 24 -22.34 -0.78 -0.69
CA GLN A 24 -23.35 -0.51 0.36
C GLN A 24 -22.88 0.54 1.40
N SER A 25 -23.60 1.66 1.55
CA SER A 25 -23.28 2.71 2.53
C SER A 25 -23.39 2.22 3.99
N PHE A 26 -22.36 2.51 4.83
CA PHE A 26 -22.32 2.16 6.25
C PHE A 26 -22.41 3.37 7.20
N ASP A 27 -23.05 3.15 8.36
CA ASP A 27 -23.13 4.02 9.54
C ASP A 27 -22.37 3.37 10.72
N ASP A 28 -21.55 4.18 11.39
CA ASP A 28 -20.88 4.07 12.70
C ASP A 28 -19.96 2.87 13.07
N GLY A 29 -18.67 3.22 13.23
CA GLY A 29 -17.51 2.45 13.67
C GLY A 29 -16.22 3.16 13.18
N PRO A 30 -15.00 2.86 13.67
CA PRO A 30 -13.82 3.31 12.93
C PRO A 30 -13.96 2.78 11.51
N SER A 31 -13.94 3.69 10.54
CA SER A 31 -14.29 3.33 9.17
C SER A 31 -13.37 2.20 8.70
N VAL A 32 -13.85 1.30 7.82
CA VAL A 32 -12.99 0.25 7.21
C VAL A 32 -11.67 0.85 6.68
N GLN A 33 -11.71 2.11 6.26
CA GLN A 33 -10.56 2.91 5.85
C GLN A 33 -9.52 3.16 6.95
N GLU A 34 -9.90 3.41 8.20
CA GLU A 34 -8.96 3.59 9.33
C GLU A 34 -8.30 2.27 9.73
N CYS A 35 -9.06 1.17 9.70
CA CYS A 35 -8.51 -0.17 9.91
C CYS A 35 -7.49 -0.52 8.82
N LEU A 36 -7.86 -0.28 7.55
CA LEU A 36 -6.96 -0.48 6.41
C LEU A 36 -5.72 0.41 6.49
N ALA A 37 -5.84 1.68 6.87
CA ALA A 37 -4.71 2.59 7.05
C ALA A 37 -3.69 2.02 8.05
N SER A 38 -4.17 1.52 9.20
CA SER A 38 -3.30 0.93 10.24
C SER A 38 -2.62 -0.37 9.78
N LEU A 39 -3.34 -1.23 9.06
CA LEU A 39 -2.79 -2.47 8.52
C LEU A 39 -1.76 -2.19 7.40
N LEU A 40 -2.03 -1.20 6.55
CA LEU A 40 -1.15 -0.80 5.45
C LEU A 40 0.15 -0.17 5.97
N GLU A 41 0.12 0.60 7.06
CA GLU A 41 1.32 1.08 7.73
C GLU A 41 2.25 -0.08 8.13
N SER A 42 1.70 -1.07 8.85
CA SER A 42 2.47 -2.25 9.26
C SER A 42 2.99 -3.02 8.05
N PHE A 43 2.17 -3.16 7.01
CA PHE A 43 2.53 -3.85 5.78
C PHE A 43 3.65 -3.13 5.02
N LEU A 44 3.64 -1.79 4.97
CA LEU A 44 4.70 -1.00 4.35
C LEU A 44 6.03 -1.14 5.10
N CYS A 45 6.01 -1.13 6.44
CA CYS A 45 7.18 -1.41 7.26
C CYS A 45 7.79 -2.77 6.91
N ASP A 46 6.98 -3.82 6.84
CA ASP A 46 7.44 -5.15 6.42
C ASP A 46 7.98 -5.13 4.99
N ALA A 47 7.28 -4.48 4.05
CA ALA A 47 7.68 -4.38 2.65
C ALA A 47 9.07 -3.72 2.46
N PHE A 48 9.38 -2.68 3.24
CA PHE A 48 10.69 -2.01 3.19
C PHE A 48 11.85 -2.93 3.54
N THR A 49 11.63 -3.97 4.35
CA THR A 49 12.68 -4.94 4.69
C THR A 49 13.15 -5.77 3.48
N TYR A 50 12.29 -5.95 2.47
CA TYR A 50 12.59 -6.73 1.28
C TYR A 50 13.34 -5.94 0.19
N TRP A 51 13.41 -4.61 0.30
CA TRP A 51 14.15 -3.78 -0.66
C TRP A 51 15.53 -3.38 -0.09
N PRO A 52 16.66 -3.80 -0.72
CA PRO A 52 17.99 -3.61 -0.12
C PRO A 52 18.38 -2.17 0.18
N HIS A 53 17.85 -1.19 -0.55
CA HIS A 53 18.09 0.22 -0.25
C HIS A 53 17.29 0.66 0.97
N ALA A 54 15.97 0.39 0.98
CA ALA A 54 15.08 0.77 2.07
C ALA A 54 15.50 0.11 3.39
N SER A 55 15.76 -1.19 3.37
CA SER A 55 16.24 -1.96 4.51
C SER A 55 17.55 -1.39 5.09
N ARG A 56 18.56 -1.10 4.26
CA ARG A 56 19.85 -0.55 4.72
C ARG A 56 19.73 0.88 5.26
N GLN A 57 18.84 1.68 4.68
CA GLN A 57 18.56 3.02 5.18
C GLN A 57 17.58 3.00 6.37
N GLY A 58 17.05 1.85 6.78
CA GLY A 58 16.12 1.74 7.90
C GLY A 58 14.83 2.50 7.64
N TRP A 59 14.23 2.35 6.46
CA TRP A 59 12.95 2.96 6.15
C TRP A 59 11.82 2.35 6.97
N TRP A 60 10.93 3.20 7.46
CA TRP A 60 9.72 2.81 8.19
C TRP A 60 8.58 3.79 7.86
N SER A 61 7.35 3.38 8.18
CA SER A 61 6.11 4.11 7.97
C SER A 61 5.46 4.44 9.31
N ASP A 62 4.81 5.60 9.43
CA ASP A 62 4.08 6.06 10.63
C ASP A 62 2.71 6.64 10.25
N GLY A 63 1.74 5.77 9.99
CA GLY A 63 0.41 6.19 9.60
C GLY A 63 0.25 6.54 8.12
N VAL A 64 -0.74 5.91 7.51
CA VAL A 64 -1.25 6.29 6.20
C VAL A 64 -2.07 7.58 6.34
N ILE A 65 -1.60 8.66 5.70
CA ILE A 65 -2.18 10.01 5.76
C ILE A 65 -3.33 10.14 4.77
N GLU A 66 -3.17 9.53 3.59
CA GLU A 66 -4.17 9.52 2.52
C GLU A 66 -4.30 8.09 2.01
N LEU A 67 -5.54 7.61 1.91
CA LEU A 67 -5.85 6.27 1.41
C LEU A 67 -6.99 6.33 0.39
N HIS A 68 -6.71 5.86 -0.81
CA HIS A 68 -7.68 5.58 -1.86
C HIS A 68 -7.61 4.10 -2.20
N LEU A 69 -8.77 3.55 -2.54
CA LEU A 69 -8.92 2.14 -2.89
C LEU A 69 -9.66 2.04 -4.23
N GLU A 70 -9.25 1.09 -5.06
CA GLU A 70 -9.80 0.84 -6.38
C GLU A 70 -9.86 -0.66 -6.64
N ARG A 71 -11.05 -1.19 -6.97
CA ARG A 71 -11.18 -2.58 -7.46
C ARG A 71 -10.77 -2.62 -8.93
N ILE A 72 -9.61 -3.22 -9.22
CA ILE A 72 -9.06 -3.31 -10.58
C ILE A 72 -9.75 -4.43 -11.37
N SER A 73 -10.07 -5.53 -10.69
CA SER A 73 -10.73 -6.70 -11.26
C SER A 73 -11.46 -7.47 -10.15
N PRO A 74 -12.25 -8.52 -10.47
CA PRO A 74 -12.91 -9.33 -9.46
C PRO A 74 -11.97 -9.83 -8.36
N THR A 75 -10.72 -10.19 -8.70
CA THR A 75 -9.71 -10.73 -7.78
C THR A 75 -8.51 -9.80 -7.59
N ALA A 76 -8.66 -8.48 -7.80
CA ALA A 76 -7.57 -7.53 -7.59
C ALA A 76 -8.04 -6.17 -7.08
N ILE A 77 -7.37 -5.70 -6.03
CA ILE A 77 -7.65 -4.40 -5.38
C ILE A 77 -6.34 -3.60 -5.31
N ARG A 78 -6.41 -2.31 -5.60
CA ARG A 78 -5.32 -1.35 -5.46
C ARG A 78 -5.59 -0.44 -4.27
N ALA A 79 -4.58 -0.28 -3.41
CA ALA A 79 -4.51 0.77 -2.41
C ALA A 79 -3.44 1.79 -2.82
N PHE A 80 -3.74 3.07 -2.77
CA PHE A 80 -2.77 4.12 -3.10
C PHE A 80 -3.01 5.40 -2.31
N GLY A 81 -1.96 6.16 -2.11
CA GLY A 81 -2.04 7.41 -1.36
C GLY A 81 -0.69 7.83 -0.83
N SER A 82 -0.66 8.35 0.39
CA SER A 82 0.55 8.85 1.04
C SER A 82 0.65 8.35 2.48
N THR A 83 1.86 8.07 2.94
CA THR A 83 2.18 7.73 4.33
C THR A 83 3.25 8.67 4.86
N TYR A 84 3.32 8.89 6.17
CA TYR A 84 4.54 9.45 6.75
C TYR A 84 5.62 8.37 6.75
N TRP A 85 6.83 8.73 6.36
CA TRP A 85 7.97 7.83 6.37
C TRP A 85 9.21 8.53 6.90
N ALA A 86 10.14 7.74 7.40
CA ALA A 86 11.49 8.20 7.66
C ALA A 86 12.52 7.09 7.42
N GLY A 87 13.76 7.51 7.17
CA GLY A 87 14.95 6.67 7.23
C GLY A 87 15.69 6.83 8.56
N SER A 88 16.75 6.07 8.72
CA SER A 88 17.64 6.09 9.89
C SER A 88 18.48 7.38 10.03
N LYS A 89 18.57 8.20 8.98
CA LYS A 89 19.24 9.49 9.02
C LYS A 89 18.26 10.60 9.34
N SER A 90 18.70 11.53 10.20
CA SER A 90 17.88 12.61 10.77
C SER A 90 17.28 13.60 9.76
N ASP A 91 17.66 13.54 8.48
CA ASP A 91 17.17 14.43 7.44
C ASP A 91 16.39 13.73 6.30
N GLU A 92 16.12 12.43 6.45
CA GLU A 92 15.33 11.62 5.52
C GLU A 92 13.96 11.30 6.14
N PHE A 93 13.03 12.26 6.12
CA PHE A 93 11.65 12.05 6.58
C PHE A 93 10.67 12.92 5.81
N GLY A 94 9.40 12.53 5.80
CA GLY A 94 8.30 13.32 5.24
C GLY A 94 7.18 12.45 4.70
N ASP A 95 6.42 12.99 3.75
CA ASP A 95 5.38 12.21 3.09
C ASP A 95 5.97 11.37 1.95
N GLY A 96 5.59 10.11 1.91
CA GLY A 96 5.99 9.14 0.91
C GLY A 96 4.76 8.62 0.19
N PRO A 97 4.60 8.87 -1.11
CA PRO A 97 3.51 8.27 -1.84
C PRO A 97 3.72 6.77 -2.01
N PHE A 98 2.64 6.01 -1.93
CA PHE A 98 2.65 4.56 -2.13
C PHE A 98 1.55 4.12 -3.10
N GLU A 99 1.79 2.97 -3.72
CA GLU A 99 0.80 2.19 -4.43
C GLU A 99 1.03 0.71 -4.18
N ILE A 100 -0.02 0.00 -3.79
CA ILE A 100 0.01 -1.44 -3.56
C ILE A 100 -1.12 -2.08 -4.37
N GLU A 101 -0.77 -3.06 -5.19
CA GLU A 101 -1.73 -3.88 -5.92
C GLU A 101 -1.76 -5.27 -5.29
N PHE A 102 -2.91 -5.64 -4.73
CA PHE A 102 -3.18 -6.95 -4.14
C PHE A 102 -3.89 -7.82 -5.18
N TYR A 103 -3.29 -8.96 -5.53
CA TYR A 103 -3.90 -9.97 -6.37
C TYR A 103 -4.21 -11.19 -5.54
N PHE A 104 -5.48 -11.57 -5.48
CA PHE A 104 -5.98 -12.68 -4.68
C PHE A 104 -5.95 -13.99 -5.48
N VAL A 105 -5.88 -15.12 -4.78
CA VAL A 105 -5.95 -16.46 -5.42
C VAL A 105 -7.31 -16.67 -6.09
N ASP A 106 -8.38 -16.28 -5.40
CA ASP A 106 -9.76 -16.31 -5.83
C ASP A 106 -10.56 -15.14 -5.24
N ASP A 107 -11.84 -15.04 -5.58
CA ASP A 107 -12.76 -14.05 -5.05
C ASP A 107 -13.02 -14.30 -3.56
N HIS A 108 -12.93 -13.27 -2.73
CA HIS A 108 -12.96 -13.36 -1.25
C HIS A 108 -11.84 -14.21 -0.60
N SER A 109 -10.75 -14.51 -1.32
CA SER A 109 -9.60 -15.19 -0.73
C SER A 109 -8.96 -14.37 0.38
N LEU A 110 -8.55 -15.02 1.46
CA LEU A 110 -7.59 -14.44 2.41
C LEU A 110 -6.13 -14.63 1.97
N GLY A 111 -5.89 -15.33 0.86
CA GLY A 111 -4.57 -15.58 0.30
C GLY A 111 -4.24 -14.65 -0.87
N PHE A 112 -3.06 -14.00 -0.80
CA PHE A 112 -2.52 -13.26 -1.93
C PHE A 112 -1.77 -14.20 -2.89
N ALA A 113 -2.14 -14.18 -4.17
CA ALA A 113 -1.39 -14.82 -5.25
C ALA A 113 -0.09 -14.05 -5.57
N ARG A 114 -0.17 -12.70 -5.51
CA ARG A 114 0.98 -11.80 -5.52
C ARG A 114 0.59 -10.42 -5.01
N THR A 115 1.57 -9.66 -4.53
CA THR A 115 1.40 -8.25 -4.16
C THR A 115 2.48 -7.42 -4.80
N VAL A 116 2.11 -6.33 -5.48
CA VAL A 116 3.07 -5.38 -6.07
C VAL A 116 3.09 -4.13 -5.21
N VAL A 117 4.23 -3.83 -4.60
CA VAL A 117 4.41 -2.68 -3.71
C VAL A 117 5.30 -1.67 -4.39
N ARG A 118 4.82 -0.42 -4.47
CA ARG A 118 5.55 0.71 -5.02
C ARG A 118 5.57 1.86 -4.01
N PHE A 119 6.73 2.48 -3.86
CA PHE A 119 6.93 3.59 -2.93
C PHE A 119 7.88 4.64 -3.50
N GLY A 120 7.60 5.91 -3.22
CA GLY A 120 8.41 7.07 -3.60
C GLY A 120 8.63 8.03 -2.44
N TRP A 121 9.38 9.11 -2.65
CA TRP A 121 9.58 10.17 -1.65
C TRP A 121 9.27 11.55 -2.24
N LYS A 122 8.85 12.48 -1.39
CA LYS A 122 8.89 13.93 -1.68
C LYS A 122 10.23 14.49 -1.17
N ASP A 123 10.89 15.34 -1.94
CA ASP A 123 12.09 16.05 -1.46
C ASP A 123 11.72 17.27 -0.59
N LYS A 124 12.77 17.94 -0.09
CA LYS A 124 12.69 19.08 0.84
C LYS A 124 11.96 20.29 0.27
N ASP A 125 11.82 20.38 -1.06
CA ASP A 125 11.06 21.44 -1.75
C ASP A 125 9.61 21.02 -2.02
N GLY A 126 9.18 19.87 -1.51
CA GLY A 126 7.89 19.25 -1.83
C GLY A 126 7.83 18.72 -3.27
N ILE A 127 8.97 18.70 -3.98
CA ILE A 127 9.09 18.18 -5.34
C ILE A 127 9.31 16.68 -5.24
N ILE A 128 8.51 15.92 -5.99
CA ILE A 128 8.60 14.47 -5.95
C ILE A 128 9.75 14.04 -6.88
N THR A 129 10.97 13.92 -6.36
CA THR A 129 12.14 13.55 -7.18
C THR A 129 12.24 12.05 -7.36
N LYS A 130 12.34 11.64 -8.64
CA LYS A 130 12.23 10.26 -9.17
C LYS A 130 10.91 9.53 -8.93
N SER A 131 9.85 10.27 -8.62
CA SER A 131 8.46 9.91 -8.88
C SER A 131 7.61 11.18 -9.02
N SER A 132 7.98 12.06 -9.95
CA SER A 132 7.22 13.29 -10.21
C SER A 132 5.74 12.95 -10.43
N SER A 133 4.85 13.50 -9.59
CA SER A 133 3.38 13.57 -9.71
C SER A 133 2.47 12.47 -9.11
N ILE A 134 2.74 11.98 -7.90
CA ILE A 134 1.73 11.27 -7.07
C ILE A 134 0.92 12.27 -6.22
N HIS A 135 0.44 13.35 -6.84
CA HIS A 135 -0.70 14.06 -6.28
C HIS A 135 -1.97 13.43 -6.89
N PRO A 136 -2.96 12.98 -6.10
CA PRO A 136 -4.23 12.48 -6.62
C PRO A 136 -4.89 13.39 -7.67
N ARG A 137 -4.64 14.72 -7.58
CA ARG A 137 -5.13 15.71 -8.55
C ARG A 137 -4.43 15.65 -9.92
N LEU A 138 -3.19 15.17 -10.01
CA LEU A 138 -2.44 15.01 -11.27
C LEU A 138 -2.67 13.63 -11.92
N ARG A 139 -3.10 12.63 -11.13
CA ARG A 139 -3.56 11.33 -11.65
C ARG A 139 -4.86 11.42 -12.47
N LYS A 140 -5.60 12.54 -12.38
CA LYS A 140 -6.71 12.88 -13.28
C LYS A 140 -6.33 12.88 -14.78
N GLN A 141 -5.03 12.84 -15.12
CA GLN A 141 -4.56 12.70 -16.50
C GLN A 141 -4.36 11.24 -16.97
N GLY A 142 -4.71 10.22 -16.16
CA GLY A 142 -4.79 8.82 -16.62
C GLY A 142 -3.45 8.11 -16.90
N ARG A 143 -2.31 8.69 -16.49
CA ARG A 143 -0.99 8.08 -16.69
C ARG A 143 -0.70 7.02 -15.62
N GLN A 144 -0.50 5.77 -16.03
CA GLN A 144 0.12 4.74 -15.20
C GLN A 144 1.64 4.92 -15.21
N PHE A 145 2.27 4.92 -14.03
CA PHE A 145 3.72 5.04 -13.89
C PHE A 145 4.40 3.68 -14.11
N ARG A 146 5.58 3.69 -14.73
CA ARG A 146 6.41 2.49 -14.87
C ARG A 146 7.11 2.19 -13.54
N ASN A 147 7.40 0.92 -13.25
CA ASN A 147 8.12 0.51 -12.03
C ASN A 147 9.48 1.22 -11.85
N SER A 148 10.17 1.57 -12.93
CA SER A 148 11.44 2.31 -12.91
C SER A 148 11.32 3.77 -12.43
N GLU A 149 10.09 4.28 -12.34
CA GLU A 149 9.76 5.63 -11.89
C GLU A 149 9.41 5.67 -10.40
N TRP A 150 9.67 4.61 -9.65
CA TRP A 150 9.47 4.54 -8.20
C TRP A 150 10.82 4.36 -7.49
N ALA A 151 10.92 4.88 -6.26
CA ALA A 151 12.11 4.68 -5.44
C ALA A 151 12.25 3.21 -4.98
N MET A 152 11.11 2.54 -4.82
CA MET A 152 10.99 1.12 -4.58
C MET A 152 9.84 0.57 -5.43
N ALA A 153 10.07 -0.55 -6.10
CA ALA A 153 9.03 -1.35 -6.74
C ALA A 153 9.39 -2.83 -6.58
N ILE A 154 8.61 -3.57 -5.78
CA ILE A 154 8.83 -4.99 -5.50
C ILE A 154 7.56 -5.80 -5.77
N GLU A 155 7.75 -7.06 -6.14
CA GLU A 155 6.67 -8.05 -6.26
C GLU A 155 6.91 -9.15 -5.22
N LEU A 156 5.96 -9.31 -4.31
CA LEU A 156 5.94 -10.36 -3.30
C LEU A 156 5.04 -11.50 -3.78
N LYS A 157 5.50 -12.73 -3.57
CA LYS A 157 4.75 -13.96 -3.88
C LYS A 157 4.71 -14.84 -2.65
N PRO A 158 3.62 -15.62 -2.45
CA PRO A 158 3.61 -16.63 -1.42
C PRO A 158 4.79 -17.61 -1.63
N PRO A 159 5.35 -18.17 -0.55
CA PRO A 159 6.39 -19.17 -0.65
C PRO A 159 5.89 -20.34 -1.50
N LYS A 160 6.74 -20.84 -2.40
CA LYS A 160 6.42 -22.06 -3.12
C LYS A 160 6.38 -23.19 -2.09
N ASN A 161 5.28 -23.95 -2.05
CA ASN A 161 5.25 -25.20 -1.29
C ASN A 161 6.35 -26.12 -1.86
N THR A 162 7.50 -26.17 -1.21
CA THR A 162 8.57 -27.15 -1.41
C THR A 162 8.35 -28.35 -0.52
#